data_AF-A0A7S0EPL0-F1
#
_entry.id   AF-A0A7S0EPL0-F1
#
_cell.length_a   1.000
_cell.length_b   1.000
_cell.length_c   1.000
_cell.angle_alpha   90.00
_cell.angle_beta   90.00
_cell.angle_gamma   90.00
#
_symmetry.space_group_name_H-M   'P 1'
#
loop_
_entity.id
_entity.type
_entity.pdbx_description
1 polymer ?
#
loop_
_entity_poly.entity_id
_entity_poly.type
_entity_poly.pdbx_seq_one_letter_code
_entity_poly.pdbx_strand_id
1 'polypeptide(L)'
;MPRVAPQLFGREAPPDLTFADLGASPGGLCEYLVGSLGWKGTAFSLPVAANGFGMSFTHRDLGYGDCDLEAEGEWKKLLELVPAGSCDFVNGGVVVDRG
;
A
#
# COMPACT_ATOMS: atom_id res chain seq x y z
N MET A 1 16.80 11.31 -9.90
CA MET A 1 15.81 12.38 -9.66
C MET A 1 15.88 12.77 -8.18
N PRO A 2 15.63 14.04 -7.80
CA PRO A 2 15.56 14.42 -6.39
C PRO A 2 14.44 13.65 -5.68
N ARG A 3 14.69 13.20 -4.45
CA ARG A 3 13.74 12.47 -3.60
C ARG A 3 12.63 13.43 -3.17
N VAL A 4 11.39 13.18 -3.56
CA VAL A 4 10.23 14.01 -3.18
C VAL A 4 9.55 13.37 -1.98
N ALA A 5 10.14 13.54 -0.79
CA ALA A 5 9.54 12.98 0.41
C ALA A 5 8.12 13.57 0.61
N PRO A 6 7.08 12.72 0.79
CA PRO A 6 5.74 13.19 1.05
C PRO A 6 5.75 14.04 2.31
N GLN A 7 4.96 15.11 2.30
CA GLN A 7 4.81 15.93 3.49
C GLN A 7 3.69 15.37 4.35
N LEU A 8 4.00 15.03 5.60
CA LEU A 8 2.99 14.77 6.62
C LEU A 8 2.81 16.06 7.42
N PHE A 9 1.60 16.61 7.38
CA PHE A 9 1.25 17.86 8.08
C PHE A 9 2.19 19.04 7.76
N GLY A 10 2.62 19.15 6.49
CA GLY A 10 3.47 20.24 6.01
C GLY A 10 4.96 20.11 6.38
N ARG A 11 5.39 18.94 6.86
CA ARG A 11 6.80 18.63 7.15
C ARG A 11 7.24 17.41 6.37
N GLU A 12 8.53 17.34 6.03
CA GLU A 12 9.12 16.14 5.44
C GLU A 12 8.82 14.95 6.35
N ALA A 13 8.25 13.89 5.79
CA ALA A 13 7.91 12.73 6.57
C ALA A 13 9.18 11.99 7.02
N PRO A 14 9.26 11.56 8.29
CA PRO A 14 10.42 10.85 8.80
C PRO A 14 10.64 9.49 8.09
N PRO A 15 11.86 8.94 8.14
CA PRO A 15 12.08 7.54 7.79
C PRO A 15 11.36 6.61 8.77
N ASP A 16 11.27 5.32 8.42
CA ASP A 16 10.74 4.23 9.28
C ASP A 16 9.24 4.29 9.61
N LEU A 17 8.46 5.09 8.88
CA LEU A 17 7.00 5.06 9.00
C LEU A 17 6.39 3.78 8.43
N THR A 18 5.20 3.49 8.92
CA THR A 18 4.39 2.33 8.54
C THR A 18 3.25 2.74 7.63
N PHE A 19 2.99 1.92 6.60
CA PHE A 19 1.88 2.19 5.68
C PHE A 19 1.05 0.96 5.30
N ALA A 20 -0.18 1.23 4.87
CA ALA A 20 -1.01 0.30 4.11
C ALA A 20 -1.34 0.91 2.74
N ASP A 21 -1.09 0.17 1.66
CA ASP A 21 -1.37 0.60 0.28
C ASP A 21 -2.50 -0.25 -0.30
N LEU A 22 -3.71 0.31 -0.34
CA LEU A 22 -4.92 -0.36 -0.81
C LEU A 22 -5.13 -0.06 -2.30
N GLY A 23 -5.32 -1.10 -3.11
CA GLY A 23 -5.40 -0.96 -4.57
C GLY A 23 -4.02 -0.79 -5.22
N ALA A 24 -2.99 -1.41 -4.63
CA ALA A 24 -1.64 -1.36 -5.14
C ALA A 24 -1.54 -1.94 -6.56
N SER A 25 -0.65 -1.37 -7.37
CA SER A 25 -0.32 -1.83 -8.72
C SER A 25 1.20 -1.92 -8.91
N PRO A 26 1.69 -2.69 -9.92
CA PRO A 26 3.12 -2.85 -10.13
C PRO A 26 3.83 -1.52 -10.38
N GLY A 27 4.94 -1.27 -9.66
CA GLY A 27 5.67 0.00 -9.75
C GLY A 27 4.93 1.20 -9.16
N GLY A 28 3.88 0.95 -8.35
CA GLY A 28 3.03 1.97 -7.74
C GLY A 28 3.66 2.65 -6.52
N LEU A 29 2.78 3.25 -5.70
CA LEU A 29 3.18 4.05 -4.55
C LEU A 29 3.97 3.25 -3.51
N CYS A 30 3.60 2.00 -3.22
CA CYS A 30 4.32 1.15 -2.28
C CYS A 30 5.82 1.01 -2.57
N GLU A 31 6.23 0.81 -3.83
CA GLU A 31 7.63 0.74 -4.26
C GLU A 31 8.40 2.04 -3.97
N TYR A 32 7.72 3.18 -4.15
CA TYR A 32 8.27 4.48 -3.79
C TYR A 32 8.44 4.65 -2.28
N LEU A 33 7.41 4.31 -1.50
CA LEU A 33 7.45 4.42 -0.04
C LEU A 33 8.56 3.55 0.56
N VAL A 34 8.70 2.30 0.12
CA VAL A 34 9.75 1.41 0.64
C VAL A 34 11.14 1.76 0.09
N GLY A 35 11.28 1.87 -1.24
CA GLY A 35 12.57 1.99 -1.88
C GLY A 35 13.19 3.38 -1.78
N SER A 36 12.35 4.43 -1.87
CA SER A 36 12.83 5.81 -1.80
C SER A 36 12.73 6.38 -0.40
N LEU A 37 11.69 6.08 0.38
CA LEU A 37 11.51 6.71 1.70
C LEU A 37 12.06 5.90 2.87
N GLY A 38 12.34 4.61 2.67
CA GLY A 38 12.75 3.71 3.76
C GLY A 38 11.60 3.44 4.73
N TRP A 39 10.36 3.47 4.25
CA TRP A 39 9.20 3.08 5.03
C TRP A 39 9.00 1.56 4.95
N LYS A 40 8.14 1.03 5.81
CA LYS A 40 7.73 -0.38 5.80
C LYS A 40 6.21 -0.47 5.72
N GLY A 41 5.67 -1.53 5.14
CA GLY A 41 4.23 -1.61 5.02
C GLY A 41 3.72 -2.84 4.29
N THR A 42 2.41 -2.85 4.09
CA THR A 42 1.72 -3.94 3.39
C THR A 42 0.93 -3.35 2.22
N ALA A 43 1.17 -3.89 1.03
CA ALA A 43 0.39 -3.60 -0.16
C ALA A 43 -0.72 -4.62 -0.36
N PHE A 44 -1.89 -4.14 -0.79
CA PHE A 44 -3.05 -4.95 -1.08
C PHE A 44 -3.52 -4.68 -2.50
N SER A 45 -3.72 -5.72 -3.28
CA SER A 45 -4.31 -5.61 -4.62
C SER A 45 -5.45 -6.59 -4.77
N LEU A 46 -6.27 -6.36 -5.79
CA LEU A 46 -7.29 -7.33 -6.19
C LEU A 46 -6.59 -8.66 -6.54
N PRO A 47 -7.14 -9.80 -6.14
CA PRO A 47 -6.63 -11.09 -6.60
C PRO A 47 -6.78 -11.21 -8.12
N VAL A 48 -5.90 -11.98 -8.77
CA VAL A 48 -5.97 -12.25 -10.22
C VAL A 48 -7.33 -12.86 -10.61
N ALA A 49 -7.94 -13.68 -9.75
CA ALA A 49 -9.26 -14.25 -9.96
C ALA A 49 -10.39 -13.20 -10.00
N ALA A 50 -10.17 -12.01 -9.42
CA ALA A 50 -11.07 -10.86 -9.45
C ALA A 50 -10.59 -9.76 -10.42
N ASN A 51 -9.87 -10.15 -11.48
CA ASN A 51 -9.28 -9.24 -12.49
C ASN A 51 -8.20 -8.29 -11.96
N GLY A 52 -7.56 -8.63 -10.84
CA GLY A 52 -6.39 -7.91 -10.36
C GLY A 52 -5.08 -8.34 -11.03
N PHE A 53 -3.97 -7.81 -10.53
CA PHE A 53 -2.63 -8.07 -11.05
C PHE A 53 -1.86 -9.02 -10.15
N GLY A 54 -1.15 -9.98 -10.76
CA GLY A 54 -0.16 -10.77 -10.02
C GLY A 54 1.01 -9.88 -9.62
N MET A 55 1.28 -9.79 -8.33
CA MET A 55 2.28 -8.87 -7.77
C MET A 55 3.41 -9.65 -7.09
N SER A 56 4.64 -9.18 -7.29
CA SER A 56 5.82 -9.69 -6.58
C SER A 56 6.77 -8.54 -6.29
N PHE A 57 7.21 -8.42 -5.05
CA PHE A 57 8.11 -7.38 -4.60
C PHE A 57 9.45 -7.95 -4.20
N THR A 58 10.54 -7.20 -4.43
CA THR A 58 11.89 -7.58 -3.98
C THR A 58 12.26 -6.96 -2.63
N HIS A 59 11.45 -6.02 -2.13
CA HIS A 59 11.68 -5.33 -0.88
C HIS A 59 11.26 -6.17 0.32
N ARG A 60 12.17 -6.42 1.25
CA ARG A 60 11.91 -7.21 2.47
C ARG A 60 10.92 -6.54 3.42
N ASP A 61 10.91 -5.21 3.43
CA ASP A 61 10.06 -4.40 4.30
C ASP A 61 8.68 -4.12 3.69
N LEU A 62 8.37 -4.76 2.53
CA LEU A 62 7.09 -4.67 1.85
C LEU A 62 6.39 -6.03 1.85
N GLY A 63 5.36 -6.16 2.68
CA GLY A 63 4.42 -7.28 2.64
C GLY A 63 3.41 -7.12 1.50
N TYR A 64 2.77 -8.23 1.13
CA TYR A 64 1.71 -8.26 0.12
C TYR A 64 0.58 -9.19 0.55
N GLY A 65 -0.66 -8.79 0.25
CA GLY A 65 -1.84 -9.65 0.38
C GLY A 65 -2.87 -9.38 -0.71
N ASP A 66 -3.48 -10.43 -1.23
CA ASP A 66 -4.65 -10.30 -2.09
C ASP A 66 -5.87 -9.91 -1.23
N CYS A 67 -6.60 -8.87 -1.64
CA CYS A 67 -7.80 -8.43 -0.95
C CYS A 67 -8.77 -7.75 -1.92
N ASP A 68 -9.98 -8.31 -2.02
CA ASP A 68 -11.12 -7.66 -2.67
C ASP A 68 -12.00 -7.02 -1.60
N LEU A 69 -11.88 -5.70 -1.42
CA LEU A 69 -12.62 -4.98 -0.40
C LEU A 69 -14.13 -4.95 -0.63
N GLU A 70 -14.62 -5.26 -1.84
CA GLU A 70 -16.05 -5.40 -2.10
C GLU A 70 -16.60 -6.75 -1.60
N ALA A 71 -15.75 -7.77 -1.53
CA ALA A 71 -16.15 -9.09 -1.08
C ALA A 71 -16.37 -9.15 0.45
N GLU A 72 -17.42 -9.86 0.85
CA GLU A 72 -17.84 -9.94 2.25
C GLU A 72 -16.73 -10.55 3.13
N GLY A 73 -16.33 -9.80 4.15
CA GLY A 73 -15.38 -10.28 5.17
C GLY A 73 -13.90 -10.14 4.80
N GLU A 74 -13.56 -9.80 3.56
CA GLU A 74 -12.16 -9.61 3.14
C GLU A 74 -11.46 -8.45 3.89
N TRP A 75 -12.22 -7.44 4.31
CA TRP A 75 -11.70 -6.35 5.17
C TRP A 75 -11.11 -6.85 6.50
N LYS A 76 -11.51 -8.04 6.98
CA LYS A 76 -10.92 -8.63 8.19
C LYS A 76 -9.48 -9.10 7.94
N LYS A 77 -9.18 -9.63 6.75
CA LYS A 77 -7.81 -10.03 6.37
C LYS A 77 -6.88 -8.83 6.36
N LEU A 78 -7.38 -7.68 5.90
CA LEU A 78 -6.66 -6.41 5.98
C LEU A 78 -6.33 -6.07 7.43
N LEU A 79 -7.30 -6.16 8.36
CA LEU A 79 -7.08 -5.84 9.77
C LEU A 79 -6.20 -6.85 10.52
N GLU A 80 -6.12 -8.10 10.06
CA GLU A 80 -5.17 -9.08 10.59
C GLU A 80 -3.72 -8.72 10.25
N LEU A 81 -3.50 -8.22 9.04
CA LEU A 81 -2.17 -7.80 8.56
C LEU A 81 -1.81 -6.37 8.94
N VAL A 82 -2.82 -5.51 9.10
CA VAL A 82 -2.70 -4.10 9.47
C VAL A 82 -3.72 -3.80 10.57
N PRO A 83 -3.38 -4.07 11.84
CA PRO A 83 -4.24 -3.75 12.97
C PRO A 83 -4.61 -2.26 13.03
N ALA A 84 -5.80 -1.96 13.58
CA ALA A 84 -6.22 -0.58 13.76
C ALA A 84 -5.18 0.21 14.59
N GLY A 85 -4.72 1.35 14.04
CA GLY A 85 -3.70 2.19 14.66
C GLY A 85 -2.26 1.72 14.48
N SER A 86 -2.00 0.68 13.67
CA SER A 86 -0.65 0.19 13.38
C SER A 86 0.03 0.85 12.16
N CYS A 87 -0.66 1.79 11.49
CA CYS A 87 -0.15 2.50 10.33
C CYS A 87 -0.16 4.02 10.54
N ASP A 88 0.90 4.67 10.10
CA ASP A 88 1.02 6.12 10.06
C ASP A 88 0.36 6.72 8.82
N PHE A 89 0.25 5.91 7.75
CA PHE A 89 -0.30 6.31 6.46
C PHE A 89 -1.13 5.18 5.83
N VAL A 90 -2.28 5.53 5.27
CA VAL A 90 -3.08 4.62 4.45
C VAL A 90 -3.31 5.28 3.10
N ASN A 91 -2.82 4.65 2.03
CA ASN A 91 -3.25 4.98 0.68
C ASN A 91 -4.51 4.16 0.39
N GLY A 92 -5.66 4.83 0.23
CA GLY A 92 -6.91 4.17 -0.15
C GLY A 92 -7.00 3.80 -1.63
N GLY A 93 -6.00 4.18 -2.43
CA GLY A 93 -6.06 4.11 -3.88
C GLY A 93 -7.04 5.13 -4.46
N VAL A 94 -6.97 5.31 -5.78
CA VAL A 94 -7.97 6.07 -6.54
C VAL A 94 -8.34 5.25 -7.76
N VAL A 95 -9.62 4.92 -7.91
CA VAL A 95 -10.14 4.36 -9.15
C VAL A 95 -10.47 5.53 -10.07
N VAL A 96 -9.71 5.68 -11.15
CA VAL A 96 -10.06 6.63 -12.22
C VAL A 96 -10.85 5.87 -13.27
N ASP A 97 -12.19 5.95 -13.16
CA ASP A 97 -13.08 5.49 -14.22
C ASP A 97 -12.85 6.34 -15.49
N ARG A 98 -12.64 5.68 -16.62
CA ARG A 98 -12.47 6.32 -17.94
C ARG A 98 -13.70 6.17 -18.85
N GLY A 99 -14.80 5.58 -18.37
CA GLY A 99 -16.02 5.35 -19.13
C GLY A 99 -16.01 4.04 -19.91
#